data_AF-A0A1T3BQW8-F1
#
_entry.id   AF-A0A1T3BQW8-F1
#
_cell.length_a   1.000
_cell.length_b   1.000
_cell.length_c   1.000
_cell.angle_alpha   90.00
_cell.angle_beta   90.00
_cell.angle_gamma   90.00
#
_symmetry.space_group_name_H-M   'P 1'
#
loop_
_entity.id
_entity.type
_entity.pdbx_description
1 polymer ?
#
loop_
_entity_poly.entity_id
_entity_poly.type
_entity_poly.pdbx_seq_one_letter_code
_entity_poly.pdbx_strand_id
1 'polypeptide(L)'
;MTETEIKPTTSYLKDLPSEALAEELKNLHFADSIDIINDLDIMERVTILNLLPLDYAIELFDKPELEKPAAILELLPVNLAVEILDGMSADAAADVFQEMNKETRTRLYALLKPLTRTELKKLTSYPDHTAGALMTTEFIAVPANWTVKKTLDHIRDVERTRETVYTSYVIDPKTSTLLKAVSLRNLILASPDDKILNVSTHDTPITISPFMHHEDIARLFQRHDLLSVPVIDDSNHVIGIVTVDDVLDSMVDEMNEDAYKFGDWKL
;
A
#
# COMPACT_ATOMS: atom_id res chain seq x y z
N MET A 1 1.30 15.69 -29.73
CA MET A 1 2.38 16.03 -28.78
C MET A 1 3.12 14.74 -28.55
N THR A 2 4.40 14.71 -28.86
CA THR A 2 5.23 13.51 -28.81
C THR A 2 5.38 13.07 -27.36
N GLU A 3 4.81 11.90 -27.02
CA GLU A 3 5.19 11.14 -25.83
C GLU A 3 6.71 10.99 -25.85
N THR A 4 7.36 11.66 -24.92
CA THR A 4 8.78 11.45 -24.70
C THR A 4 8.84 10.30 -23.71
N GLU A 5 8.84 9.08 -24.23
CA GLU A 5 9.17 7.88 -23.48
C GLU A 5 10.51 8.15 -22.79
N ILE A 6 10.50 8.35 -21.47
CA ILE A 6 11.72 8.42 -20.68
C ILE A 6 12.21 6.98 -20.58
N LYS A 7 12.86 6.46 -21.63
CA LYS A 7 13.53 5.18 -21.53
C LYS A 7 14.65 5.32 -20.49
N PRO A 8 14.70 4.47 -19.45
CA PRO A 8 15.77 4.55 -18.49
C PRO A 8 17.10 4.29 -19.22
N THR A 9 18.16 5.00 -18.81
CA THR A 9 19.51 4.99 -19.40
C THR A 9 20.23 3.63 -19.25
N THR A 10 19.50 2.61 -18.79
CA THR A 10 19.98 1.34 -18.25
C THR A 10 19.65 0.13 -19.12
N SER A 11 19.24 0.31 -20.38
CA SER A 11 18.90 -0.78 -21.31
C SER A 11 19.97 -1.89 -21.42
N TYR A 12 21.24 -1.58 -21.14
CA TYR A 12 22.35 -2.54 -21.17
C TYR A 12 22.38 -3.47 -19.94
N LEU A 13 21.68 -3.13 -18.86
CA LEU A 13 21.67 -3.93 -17.63
C LEU A 13 20.95 -5.28 -17.81
N LYS A 14 19.99 -5.36 -18.72
CA LYS A 14 19.20 -6.57 -18.98
C LYS A 14 20.04 -7.74 -19.50
N ASP A 15 21.15 -7.43 -20.17
CA ASP A 15 22.06 -8.44 -20.71
C ASP A 15 23.07 -8.95 -19.66
N LEU A 16 23.02 -8.43 -18.43
CA LEU A 16 23.89 -8.89 -17.35
C LEU A 16 23.41 -10.25 -16.82
N PRO A 17 24.34 -11.10 -16.35
CA PRO A 17 23.98 -12.27 -15.54
C PRO A 17 23.15 -11.87 -14.33
N SER A 18 22.23 -12.75 -13.88
CA SER A 18 21.26 -12.45 -12.83
C SER A 18 21.88 -11.94 -11.52
N GLU A 19 23.05 -12.46 -11.12
CA GLU A 19 23.75 -11.98 -9.92
C GLU A 19 24.28 -10.55 -10.07
N ALA A 20 24.84 -10.23 -11.24
CA ALA A 20 25.36 -8.88 -11.52
C ALA A 20 24.20 -7.89 -11.66
N LEU A 21 23.12 -8.29 -12.31
CA LEU A 21 21.91 -7.48 -12.42
C LEU A 21 21.31 -7.20 -11.04
N ALA A 22 21.16 -8.22 -10.20
CA ALA A 22 20.64 -8.05 -8.84
C ALA A 22 21.46 -7.05 -8.00
N GLU A 23 22.79 -7.02 -8.14
CA GLU A 23 23.62 -6.02 -7.46
C GLU A 23 23.43 -4.60 -7.99
N GLU A 24 23.27 -4.44 -9.31
CA GLU A 24 23.04 -3.13 -9.92
C GLU A 24 21.66 -2.57 -9.55
N LEU A 25 20.62 -3.40 -9.56
CA LEU A 25 19.25 -2.99 -9.23
C LEU A 25 19.15 -2.33 -7.86
N LYS A 26 19.89 -2.82 -6.85
CA LYS A 26 19.90 -2.25 -5.48
C LYS A 26 20.32 -0.79 -5.41
N ASN A 27 21.03 -0.29 -6.43
CA ASN A 27 21.51 1.09 -6.48
C ASN A 27 20.58 2.01 -7.28
N LEU A 28 19.52 1.47 -7.88
CA LEU A 28 18.54 2.21 -8.65
C LEU A 28 17.34 2.58 -7.78
N HIS A 29 16.52 3.50 -8.28
CA HIS A 29 15.20 3.71 -7.71
C HIS A 29 14.32 2.47 -7.97
N PHE A 30 13.34 2.21 -7.10
CA PHE A 30 12.45 1.05 -7.26
C PHE A 30 11.73 1.05 -8.61
N ALA A 31 11.19 2.21 -9.02
CA ALA A 31 10.56 2.37 -10.34
C ALA A 31 11.48 1.94 -11.51
N ASP A 32 12.73 2.40 -11.54
CA ASP A 32 13.69 2.01 -12.59
C ASP A 32 14.01 0.51 -12.53
N SER A 33 14.05 -0.06 -11.32
CA SER A 33 14.27 -1.49 -11.12
C SER A 33 13.10 -2.31 -11.65
N ILE A 34 11.88 -1.87 -11.39
CA ILE A 34 10.64 -2.51 -11.84
C ILE A 34 10.56 -2.48 -13.35
N ASP A 35 10.84 -1.35 -14.00
CA ASP A 35 10.88 -1.26 -15.46
C ASP A 35 11.83 -2.31 -16.07
N ILE A 36 13.01 -2.48 -15.47
CA ILE A 36 13.97 -3.49 -15.92
C ILE A 36 13.43 -4.90 -15.68
N ILE A 37 12.90 -5.19 -14.49
CA ILE A 37 12.36 -6.51 -14.10
C ILE A 37 11.16 -6.88 -15.00
N ASN A 38 10.27 -5.95 -15.28
CA ASN A 38 9.10 -6.16 -16.13
C ASN A 38 9.47 -6.51 -17.57
N ASP A 39 10.62 -6.07 -18.05
CA ASP A 39 11.08 -6.44 -19.39
C ASP A 39 11.73 -7.84 -19.48
N LEU A 40 11.90 -8.54 -18.35
CA LEU A 40 12.46 -9.89 -18.29
C LEU A 40 11.38 -10.98 -18.37
N ASP A 41 11.79 -12.19 -18.73
CA ASP A 41 10.89 -13.33 -18.67
C ASP A 41 10.58 -13.73 -17.21
N ILE A 42 9.47 -14.45 -16.99
CA ILE A 42 9.00 -14.77 -15.63
C ILE A 42 10.04 -15.56 -14.81
N MET A 43 10.85 -16.42 -15.42
CA MET A 43 11.84 -17.22 -14.72
C MET A 43 13.08 -16.40 -14.36
N GLU A 44 13.46 -15.46 -15.22
CA GLU A 44 14.49 -14.46 -14.94
C GLU A 44 14.08 -13.55 -13.79
N ARG A 45 12.83 -13.05 -13.79
CA ARG A 45 12.25 -12.27 -12.69
C ARG A 45 12.35 -13.03 -11.36
N VAL A 46 11.91 -14.29 -11.34
CA VAL A 46 11.98 -15.17 -10.15
C VAL A 46 13.42 -15.36 -9.68
N THR A 47 14.35 -15.58 -10.61
CA THR A 47 15.77 -15.77 -10.30
C THR A 47 16.36 -14.53 -9.64
N ILE A 48 16.10 -13.35 -10.20
CA ILE A 48 16.62 -12.07 -9.68
C ILE A 48 16.00 -11.75 -8.32
N LEU A 49 14.67 -11.84 -8.18
CA LEU A 49 13.99 -11.54 -6.92
C LEU A 49 14.41 -12.48 -5.79
N ASN A 50 14.78 -13.72 -6.11
CA ASN A 50 15.36 -14.66 -5.14
C ASN A 50 16.80 -14.31 -4.70
N LEU A 51 17.51 -13.47 -5.46
CA LEU A 51 18.86 -13.02 -5.15
C LEU A 51 18.89 -11.67 -4.42
N LEU A 52 17.79 -10.92 -4.46
CA LEU A 52 17.70 -9.63 -3.79
C LEU A 52 17.57 -9.80 -2.26
N PRO A 53 18.07 -8.84 -1.47
CA PRO A 53 17.76 -8.74 -0.05
C PRO A 53 16.25 -8.72 0.18
N LEU A 54 15.78 -9.41 1.22
CA LEU A 54 14.37 -9.53 1.54
C LEU A 54 13.65 -8.18 1.59
N ASP A 55 14.19 -7.21 2.34
CA ASP A 55 13.60 -5.87 2.48
C ASP A 55 13.43 -5.16 1.13
N TYR A 56 14.38 -5.34 0.20
CA TYR A 56 14.30 -4.77 -1.14
C TYR A 56 13.27 -5.48 -2.01
N ALA A 57 13.18 -6.81 -1.90
CA ALA A 57 12.17 -7.58 -2.61
C ALA A 57 10.75 -7.18 -2.15
N ILE A 58 10.53 -7.05 -0.84
CA ILE A 58 9.26 -6.58 -0.27
C ILE A 58 8.86 -5.24 -0.90
N GLU A 59 9.75 -4.25 -0.89
CA GLU A 59 9.48 -2.93 -1.47
C GLU A 59 9.13 -2.97 -2.96
N LEU A 60 9.72 -3.89 -3.73
CA LEU A 60 9.35 -4.08 -5.13
C LEU A 60 7.96 -4.72 -5.27
N PHE A 61 7.61 -5.66 -4.40
CA PHE A 61 6.30 -6.32 -4.41
C PHE A 61 5.17 -5.39 -3.93
N ASP A 62 5.48 -4.39 -3.12
CA ASP A 62 4.53 -3.34 -2.69
C ASP A 62 4.26 -2.30 -3.78
N LYS A 63 4.95 -2.35 -4.92
CA LYS A 63 4.72 -1.41 -6.01
C LYS A 63 3.68 -1.95 -6.99
N PRO A 64 2.61 -1.20 -7.30
CA PRO A 64 1.58 -1.62 -8.25
C PRO A 64 2.14 -1.76 -9.67
N GLU A 65 3.26 -1.10 -10.00
CA GLU A 65 3.90 -1.21 -11.30
C GLU A 65 4.59 -2.56 -11.53
N LEU A 66 4.83 -3.37 -10.49
CA LEU A 66 5.42 -4.70 -10.66
C LEU A 66 4.41 -5.63 -11.36
N GLU A 67 4.75 -6.09 -12.56
CA GLU A 67 3.85 -6.94 -13.31
C GLU A 67 3.85 -8.39 -12.82
N LYS A 68 2.65 -8.99 -12.74
CA LYS A 68 2.42 -10.42 -12.40
C LYS A 68 3.05 -10.86 -11.07
N PRO A 69 2.92 -10.08 -9.99
CA PRO A 69 3.54 -10.39 -8.70
C PRO A 69 3.09 -11.74 -8.14
N ALA A 70 1.81 -12.10 -8.34
CA ALA A 70 1.27 -13.39 -7.92
C ALA A 70 1.99 -14.57 -8.59
N ALA A 71 2.16 -14.51 -9.91
CA ALA A 71 2.85 -15.56 -10.67
C ALA A 71 4.32 -15.72 -10.24
N ILE A 72 4.98 -14.62 -9.89
CA ILE A 72 6.35 -14.63 -9.38
C ILE A 72 6.40 -15.32 -8.00
N LEU A 73 5.56 -14.89 -7.05
CA LEU A 73 5.51 -15.47 -5.71
C LEU A 73 5.15 -16.96 -5.71
N GLU A 74 4.32 -17.40 -6.65
CA GLU A 74 3.97 -18.81 -6.82
C GLU A 74 5.16 -19.70 -7.19
N LEU A 75 6.13 -19.13 -7.93
CA LEU A 75 7.33 -19.81 -8.42
C LEU A 75 8.53 -19.66 -7.47
N LEU A 76 8.50 -18.69 -6.55
CA LEU A 76 9.54 -18.51 -5.55
C LEU A 76 9.57 -19.65 -4.52
N PRO A 77 10.72 -19.87 -3.85
CA PRO A 77 10.79 -20.77 -2.71
C PRO A 77 9.76 -20.40 -1.64
N VAL A 78 9.01 -21.39 -1.15
CA VAL A 78 7.87 -21.18 -0.24
C VAL A 78 8.21 -20.28 0.96
N ASN A 79 9.36 -20.49 1.59
CA ASN A 79 9.75 -19.69 2.76
C ASN A 79 9.96 -18.22 2.40
N LEU A 80 10.59 -17.95 1.25
CA LEU A 80 10.81 -16.57 0.79
C LEU A 80 9.49 -15.90 0.40
N ALA A 81 8.60 -16.60 -0.31
CA ALA A 81 7.28 -16.08 -0.65
C ALA A 81 6.45 -15.73 0.60
N VAL A 82 6.54 -16.54 1.66
CA VAL A 82 5.90 -16.26 2.96
C VAL A 82 6.53 -15.04 3.62
N GLU A 83 7.86 -14.93 3.64
CA GLU A 83 8.57 -13.78 4.23
C GLU A 83 8.25 -12.48 3.49
N ILE A 84 8.13 -12.52 2.17
CA ILE A 84 7.72 -11.37 1.36
C ILE A 84 6.28 -10.98 1.69
N LEU A 85 5.32 -11.91 1.59
CA LEU A 85 3.91 -11.63 1.91
C LEU A 85 3.70 -11.14 3.35
N ASP A 86 4.48 -11.62 4.31
CA ASP A 86 4.42 -11.17 5.70
C ASP A 86 5.07 -9.78 5.93
N GLY A 87 5.79 -9.26 4.94
CA GLY A 87 6.48 -7.98 4.99
C GLY A 87 5.88 -6.89 4.11
N MET A 88 5.09 -7.28 3.10
CA MET A 88 4.34 -6.38 2.23
C MET A 88 3.28 -5.57 2.99
N SER A 89 2.88 -4.44 2.42
CA SER A 89 1.71 -3.70 2.88
C SER A 89 0.46 -4.56 2.79
N ALA A 90 -0.51 -4.31 3.67
CA ALA A 90 -1.63 -5.22 3.86
C ALA A 90 -2.55 -5.31 2.63
N ASP A 91 -2.75 -4.17 1.96
CA ASP A 91 -3.48 -3.98 0.72
C ASP A 91 -2.77 -4.63 -0.48
N ALA A 92 -1.49 -4.33 -0.73
CA ALA A 92 -0.73 -4.96 -1.80
C ALA A 92 -0.67 -6.48 -1.62
N ALA A 93 -0.44 -6.95 -0.39
CA ALA A 93 -0.47 -8.38 -0.09
C ALA A 93 -1.85 -8.99 -0.37
N ALA A 94 -2.94 -8.26 -0.09
CA ALA A 94 -4.30 -8.72 -0.37
C ALA A 94 -4.52 -8.88 -1.88
N ASP A 95 -4.16 -7.90 -2.68
CA ASP A 95 -4.34 -7.92 -4.14
C ASP A 95 -3.57 -9.08 -4.77
N VAL A 96 -2.27 -9.18 -4.46
CA VAL A 96 -1.43 -10.26 -4.96
C VAL A 96 -1.95 -11.63 -4.52
N PHE A 97 -2.42 -11.74 -3.27
CA PHE A 97 -2.99 -12.99 -2.75
C PHE A 97 -4.32 -13.37 -3.41
N GLN A 98 -5.12 -12.41 -3.88
CA GLN A 98 -6.37 -12.68 -4.60
C GLN A 98 -6.11 -13.27 -6.00
N GLU A 99 -5.09 -12.78 -6.69
CA GLU A 99 -4.68 -13.25 -8.02
C GLU A 99 -4.05 -14.65 -8.02
N MET A 100 -3.53 -15.11 -6.88
CA MET A 100 -2.91 -16.43 -6.78
C MET A 100 -3.89 -17.58 -7.02
N ASN A 101 -3.36 -18.65 -7.63
CA ASN A 101 -4.04 -19.92 -7.76
C ASN A 101 -4.39 -20.51 -6.38
N LYS A 102 -5.54 -21.18 -6.32
CA LYS A 102 -6.14 -21.65 -5.07
C LYS A 102 -5.24 -22.58 -4.26
N GLU A 103 -4.46 -23.44 -4.93
CA GLU A 103 -3.57 -24.39 -4.27
C GLU A 103 -2.43 -23.67 -3.55
N THR A 104 -1.75 -22.77 -4.25
CA THR A 104 -0.64 -21.99 -3.70
C THR A 104 -1.10 -21.06 -2.61
N ARG A 105 -2.22 -20.37 -2.82
CA ARG A 105 -2.86 -19.52 -1.83
C ARG A 105 -3.14 -20.25 -0.52
N THR A 106 -3.71 -21.46 -0.60
CA THR A 106 -3.99 -22.31 0.58
C THR A 106 -2.72 -22.71 1.30
N ARG A 107 -1.67 -23.07 0.54
CA ARG A 107 -0.36 -23.46 1.08
C ARG A 107 0.33 -22.30 1.80
N LEU A 108 0.43 -21.14 1.17
CA LEU A 108 1.10 -19.96 1.74
C LEU A 108 0.33 -19.43 2.95
N TYR A 109 -1.00 -19.34 2.87
CA TYR A 109 -1.85 -18.85 3.97
C TYR A 109 -1.68 -19.64 5.27
N ALA A 110 -1.40 -20.94 5.20
CA ALA A 110 -1.17 -21.74 6.40
C ALA A 110 0.12 -21.35 7.16
N LEU A 111 1.09 -20.74 6.46
CA LEU A 111 2.42 -20.40 6.94
C LEU A 111 2.59 -18.93 7.33
N LEU A 112 1.73 -18.05 6.83
CA LEU A 112 1.73 -16.62 7.16
C LEU A 112 1.58 -16.35 8.66
N LYS A 113 2.13 -15.22 9.11
CA LYS A 113 1.97 -14.73 10.48
C LYS A 113 0.48 -14.52 10.81
N PRO A 114 0.08 -14.68 12.09
CA PRO A 114 -1.30 -14.47 12.51
C PRO A 114 -1.88 -13.10 12.13
N LEU A 115 -1.05 -12.04 12.20
CA LEU A 115 -1.46 -10.67 11.86
C LEU A 115 -1.82 -10.56 10.38
N THR A 116 -0.88 -10.89 9.49
CA THR A 116 -1.05 -10.89 8.03
C THR A 116 -2.27 -11.72 7.60
N ARG A 117 -2.50 -12.89 8.20
CA ARG A 117 -3.71 -13.70 7.89
C ARG A 117 -5.01 -12.99 8.25
N THR A 118 -5.03 -12.29 9.39
CA THR A 118 -6.20 -11.53 9.82
C THR A 118 -6.46 -10.35 8.89
N GLU A 119 -5.41 -9.67 8.46
CA GLU A 119 -5.49 -8.54 7.52
C GLU A 119 -5.95 -8.98 6.14
N LEU A 120 -5.30 -10.00 5.54
CA LEU A 120 -5.72 -10.59 4.27
C LEU A 120 -7.19 -11.01 4.33
N LYS A 121 -7.60 -11.77 5.34
CA LYS A 121 -8.99 -12.22 5.47
C LYS A 121 -9.97 -11.05 5.53
N LYS A 122 -9.58 -9.93 6.13
CA LYS A 122 -10.42 -8.74 6.26
C LYS A 122 -10.49 -8.01 4.92
N LEU A 123 -9.35 -7.71 4.30
CA LEU A 123 -9.27 -6.92 3.07
C LEU A 123 -9.89 -7.66 1.88
N THR A 124 -9.59 -8.96 1.71
CA THR A 124 -10.19 -9.78 0.65
C THR A 124 -11.68 -10.10 0.87
N SER A 125 -12.32 -9.54 1.91
CA SER A 125 -13.77 -9.69 2.14
C SER A 125 -14.58 -8.52 1.58
N TYR A 126 -13.91 -7.41 1.25
CA TYR A 126 -14.55 -6.26 0.63
C TYR A 126 -14.66 -6.43 -0.88
N PRO A 127 -15.69 -5.89 -1.53
CA PRO A 127 -15.80 -5.92 -2.98
C PRO A 127 -14.70 -5.10 -3.65
N ASP A 128 -14.24 -5.54 -4.82
CA ASP A 128 -13.33 -4.77 -5.68
C ASP A 128 -13.88 -3.36 -5.94
N HIS A 129 -12.97 -2.42 -6.22
CA HIS A 129 -13.32 -1.01 -6.50
C HIS A 129 -14.04 -0.28 -5.35
N THR A 130 -13.90 -0.77 -4.11
CA THR A 130 -14.40 -0.10 -2.90
C THR A 130 -13.26 0.35 -1.98
N ALA A 131 -13.54 1.29 -1.09
CA ALA A 131 -12.61 1.75 -0.08
C ALA A 131 -12.02 0.60 0.76
N GLY A 132 -12.80 -0.46 1.03
CA GLY A 132 -12.34 -1.61 1.80
C GLY A 132 -11.36 -2.51 1.05
N ALA A 133 -11.42 -2.52 -0.28
CA ALA A 133 -10.45 -3.20 -1.13
C ALA A 133 -9.17 -2.37 -1.29
N LEU A 134 -9.30 -1.05 -1.39
CA LEU A 134 -8.18 -0.11 -1.55
C LEU A 134 -7.48 0.28 -0.25
N MET A 135 -8.03 -0.07 0.93
CA MET A 135 -7.46 0.42 2.19
C MET A 135 -6.33 -0.46 2.68
N THR A 136 -5.33 0.18 3.26
CA THR A 136 -4.37 -0.47 4.14
C THR A 136 -4.83 -0.45 5.60
N THR A 137 -4.38 -1.42 6.39
CA THR A 137 -4.54 -1.44 7.85
C THR A 137 -3.39 -0.77 8.59
N GLU A 138 -2.37 -0.30 7.88
CA GLU A 138 -1.15 0.27 8.46
C GLU A 138 -1.25 1.79 8.65
N PHE A 139 -1.86 2.22 9.75
CA PHE A 139 -2.01 3.65 10.06
C PHE A 139 -1.61 4.01 11.50
N ILE A 140 -1.31 5.29 11.72
CA ILE A 140 -1.01 5.83 13.04
C ILE A 140 -2.32 6.17 13.77
N ALA A 141 -2.71 5.33 14.74
CA ALA A 141 -3.78 5.64 15.69
C ALA A 141 -3.20 5.97 17.06
N VAL A 142 -3.60 7.11 17.64
CA VAL A 142 -3.11 7.55 18.95
C VAL A 142 -4.24 8.00 19.89
N PRO A 143 -4.14 7.69 21.19
CA PRO A 143 -5.13 8.11 22.18
C PRO A 143 -5.23 9.65 22.33
N ALA A 144 -6.45 10.18 22.46
CA ALA A 144 -6.70 11.61 22.61
C ALA A 144 -6.10 12.29 23.85
N ASN A 145 -5.69 11.51 24.85
CA ASN A 145 -5.03 12.02 26.05
C ASN A 145 -3.51 12.17 25.89
N TRP A 146 -2.94 11.88 24.72
CA TRP A 146 -1.52 12.06 24.44
C TRP A 146 -1.15 13.52 24.15
N THR A 147 0.11 13.85 24.40
CA THR A 147 0.72 15.11 23.99
C THR A 147 1.30 15.00 22.59
N VAL A 148 1.58 16.15 21.96
CA VAL A 148 2.30 16.23 20.68
C VAL A 148 3.65 15.52 20.78
N LYS A 149 4.43 15.77 21.83
CA LYS A 149 5.73 15.12 22.04
C LYS A 149 5.61 13.60 22.01
N LYS A 150 4.70 13.04 22.81
CA LYS A 150 4.52 11.59 22.91
C LYS A 150 4.09 10.98 21.58
N THR A 151 3.27 11.70 20.82
CA THR A 151 2.84 11.30 19.48
C THR A 151 4.01 11.27 18.50
N LEU A 152 4.82 12.34 18.45
CA LEU A 152 6.01 12.39 17.59
C LEU A 152 7.03 11.32 17.97
N ASP A 153 7.23 11.06 19.26
CA ASP A 153 8.11 9.98 19.73
C ASP A 153 7.58 8.61 19.26
N HIS A 154 6.27 8.36 19.37
CA HIS A 154 5.65 7.14 18.85
C HIS A 154 5.79 6.99 17.33
N ILE A 155 5.64 8.08 16.57
CA ILE A 155 5.82 8.03 15.11
C ILE A 155 7.25 7.59 14.77
N ARG A 156 8.27 8.15 15.44
CA ARG A 156 9.67 7.76 15.23
C ARG A 156 9.96 6.30 15.57
N ASP A 157 9.29 5.76 16.58
CA ASP A 157 9.45 4.37 16.98
C ASP A 157 8.84 3.39 15.97
N VAL A 158 7.83 3.82 15.19
CA VAL A 158 7.07 2.92 14.31
C VAL A 158 7.27 3.17 12.81
N GLU A 159 7.98 4.23 12.41
CA GLU A 159 8.27 4.56 11.00
C GLU A 159 8.91 3.40 10.19
N ARG A 160 9.49 2.39 10.86
CA ARG A 160 10.07 1.24 10.16
C ARG A 160 9.08 0.24 9.58
N THR A 161 7.77 0.36 9.84
CA THR A 161 6.80 -0.72 9.57
C THR A 161 5.41 -0.24 9.15
N ARG A 162 5.24 0.99 8.62
CA ARG A 162 3.91 1.51 8.27
C ARG A 162 3.94 2.37 7.02
N GLU A 163 2.97 2.11 6.15
CA GLU A 163 2.76 2.73 4.84
C GLU A 163 2.79 4.27 4.82
N THR A 164 2.09 4.98 5.72
CA THR A 164 2.14 6.45 5.77
C THR A 164 2.18 7.05 7.18
N VAL A 165 3.12 7.98 7.40
CA VAL A 165 3.30 8.74 8.66
C VAL A 165 2.70 10.16 8.62
N TYR A 166 2.03 10.54 7.53
CA TYR A 166 1.60 11.93 7.29
C TYR A 166 0.38 12.37 8.10
N THR A 167 -0.46 11.43 8.55
CA THR A 167 -1.67 11.71 9.32
C THR A 167 -1.77 10.79 10.53
N SER A 168 -2.03 11.37 11.70
CA SER A 168 -2.34 10.65 12.93
C SER A 168 -3.83 10.73 13.24
N TYR A 169 -4.45 9.57 13.45
CA TYR A 169 -5.85 9.43 13.80
C TYR A 169 -5.99 9.39 15.32
N VAL A 170 -6.63 10.41 15.87
CA VAL A 170 -6.84 10.59 17.30
C VAL A 170 -8.10 9.84 17.69
N ILE A 171 -7.95 8.84 18.57
CA ILE A 171 -9.06 7.97 19.00
C ILE A 171 -9.41 8.19 20.47
N ASP A 172 -10.68 7.96 20.81
CA ASP A 172 -11.13 7.94 22.20
C ASP A 172 -10.53 6.73 22.95
N PRO A 173 -9.87 6.91 24.12
CA PRO A 173 -9.24 5.80 24.82
C PRO A 173 -10.19 4.72 25.37
N LYS A 174 -11.50 5.00 25.47
CA LYS A 174 -12.51 4.09 26.00
C LYS A 174 -13.29 3.40 24.89
N THR A 175 -13.72 4.17 23.89
CA THR A 175 -14.56 3.66 22.80
C THR A 175 -13.77 3.32 21.55
N SER A 176 -12.50 3.73 21.42
CA SER A 176 -11.68 3.60 20.20
C SER A 176 -12.26 4.31 18.97
N THR A 177 -13.28 5.16 19.16
CA THR A 177 -13.90 5.90 18.06
C THR A 177 -13.01 7.02 17.59
N LEU A 178 -13.01 7.31 16.28
CA LEU A 178 -12.28 8.42 15.70
C LEU A 178 -12.81 9.75 16.21
N LEU A 179 -11.91 10.58 16.73
CA LEU A 179 -12.22 11.94 17.20
C LEU A 179 -11.67 13.00 16.25
N LYS A 180 -10.40 12.87 15.81
CA LYS A 180 -9.74 13.85 14.93
C LYS A 180 -8.72 13.19 14.02
N ALA A 181 -8.42 13.84 12.90
CA ALA A 181 -7.24 13.58 12.09
C ALA A 181 -6.28 14.78 12.23
N VAL A 182 -5.01 14.49 12.50
CA VAL A 182 -3.98 15.51 12.71
C VAL A 182 -2.81 15.23 11.76
N SER A 183 -2.50 16.17 10.88
CA SER A 183 -1.35 16.02 9.98
C SER A 183 -0.04 16.14 10.74
N LEU A 184 0.99 15.46 10.25
CA LEU A 184 2.36 15.55 10.75
C LEU A 184 2.86 17.01 10.73
N ARG A 185 2.50 17.77 9.70
CA ARG A 185 2.77 19.21 9.62
C ARG A 185 2.25 19.97 10.85
N ASN A 186 1.01 19.72 11.25
CA ASN A 186 0.43 20.39 12.42
C ASN A 186 1.10 19.92 13.72
N LEU A 187 1.47 18.65 13.83
CA LEU A 187 2.23 18.13 14.98
C LEU A 187 3.59 18.82 15.11
N ILE A 188 4.31 19.03 14.00
CA ILE A 188 5.63 19.69 14.00
C ILE A 188 5.53 21.16 14.42
N LEU A 189 4.45 21.85 14.05
CA LEU A 189 4.25 23.26 14.35
C LEU A 189 3.68 23.53 15.76
N ALA A 190 3.05 22.52 16.37
CA ALA A 190 2.45 22.64 17.70
C ALA A 190 3.47 22.59 18.83
N SER A 191 3.08 23.06 20.02
CA SER A 191 3.94 22.94 21.20
C SER A 191 4.04 21.46 21.61
N PRO A 192 5.22 20.94 21.98
CA PRO A 192 5.39 19.55 22.41
C PRO A 192 4.48 19.13 23.58
N ASP A 193 4.11 20.08 24.43
CA ASP A 193 3.29 19.85 25.62
C ASP A 193 1.77 19.97 25.36
N ASP A 194 1.37 20.43 24.16
CA ASP A 194 -0.04 20.53 23.81
C ASP A 194 -0.67 19.13 23.73
N LYS A 195 -1.95 19.05 24.10
CA LYS A 195 -2.75 17.84 23.85
C LYS A 195 -2.99 17.72 22.35
N ILE A 196 -2.81 16.51 21.82
CA ILE A 196 -3.01 16.25 20.38
C ILE A 196 -4.41 16.64 19.88
N LEU A 197 -5.43 16.46 20.74
CA LEU A 197 -6.82 16.82 20.43
C LEU A 197 -7.01 18.32 20.10
N ASN A 198 -6.10 19.18 20.55
CA ASN A 198 -6.17 20.62 20.36
C ASN A 198 -5.38 21.12 19.14
N VAL A 199 -4.66 20.23 18.44
CA VAL A 199 -3.71 20.61 17.38
C VAL A 199 -4.39 20.83 16.02
N SER A 200 -5.48 20.11 15.74
CA SER A 200 -6.20 20.27 14.47
C SER A 200 -7.20 21.42 14.50
N THR A 201 -7.19 22.21 13.43
CA THR A 201 -8.06 23.37 13.20
C THR A 201 -9.49 22.99 12.80
N HIS A 202 -9.72 21.76 12.35
CA HIS A 202 -11.04 21.25 11.99
C HIS A 202 -11.53 20.29 13.07
N ASP A 203 -12.78 20.47 13.49
CA ASP A 203 -13.35 19.66 14.56
C ASP A 203 -13.75 18.25 14.11
N THR A 204 -14.20 18.10 12.86
CA THR A 204 -14.65 16.81 12.32
C THR A 204 -13.72 16.35 11.21
N PRO A 205 -13.12 15.15 11.31
CA PRO A 205 -12.36 14.57 10.22
C PRO A 205 -13.28 14.17 9.07
N ILE A 206 -12.79 14.27 7.84
CA ILE A 206 -13.44 13.64 6.68
C ILE A 206 -13.20 12.14 6.80
N THR A 207 -14.25 11.34 6.59
CA THR A 207 -14.23 9.88 6.75
C THR A 207 -15.00 9.23 5.60
N ILE A 208 -14.69 7.99 5.28
CA ILE A 208 -15.42 7.21 4.26
C ILE A 208 -15.88 5.85 4.81
N SER A 209 -16.93 5.30 4.19
CA SER A 209 -17.38 3.93 4.43
C SER A 209 -16.52 2.94 3.65
N PRO A 210 -16.27 1.71 4.16
CA PRO A 210 -15.55 0.68 3.41
C PRO A 210 -16.24 0.29 2.10
N PHE A 211 -17.53 0.60 1.94
CA PHE A 211 -18.29 0.29 0.72
C PHE A 211 -18.41 1.47 -0.24
N MET A 212 -17.75 2.60 0.04
CA MET A 212 -17.70 3.73 -0.90
C MET A 212 -16.90 3.33 -2.13
N HIS A 213 -17.41 3.64 -3.32
CA HIS A 213 -16.73 3.34 -4.58
C HIS A 213 -15.55 4.28 -4.81
N HIS A 214 -14.48 3.74 -5.39
CA HIS A 214 -13.24 4.48 -5.64
C HIS A 214 -13.40 5.76 -6.48
N GLU A 215 -14.34 5.81 -7.44
CA GLU A 215 -14.67 7.06 -8.15
C GLU A 215 -15.08 8.21 -7.19
N ASP A 216 -15.92 7.91 -6.21
CA ASP A 216 -16.37 8.89 -5.21
C ASP A 216 -15.25 9.27 -4.26
N ILE A 217 -14.37 8.30 -3.94
CA ILE A 217 -13.15 8.54 -3.16
C ILE A 217 -12.23 9.49 -3.92
N ALA A 218 -11.97 9.26 -5.21
CA ALA A 218 -11.16 10.14 -6.05
C ALA A 218 -11.71 11.57 -6.09
N ARG A 219 -13.02 11.74 -6.23
CA ARG A 219 -13.68 13.07 -6.15
C ARG A 219 -13.46 13.72 -4.78
N LEU A 220 -13.49 12.94 -3.70
CA LEU A 220 -13.26 13.44 -2.35
C LEU A 220 -11.81 13.91 -2.16
N PHE A 221 -10.83 13.11 -2.61
CA PHE A 221 -9.41 13.47 -2.58
C PHE A 221 -9.14 14.75 -3.36
N GLN A 222 -9.64 14.83 -4.60
CA GLN A 222 -9.48 16.01 -5.45
C GLN A 222 -10.12 17.26 -4.84
N ARG A 223 -11.29 17.13 -4.20
CA ARG A 223 -12.03 18.28 -3.64
C ARG A 223 -11.36 18.86 -2.38
N HIS A 224 -10.67 18.02 -1.61
CA HIS A 224 -10.17 18.37 -0.29
C HIS A 224 -8.64 18.32 -0.17
N ASP A 225 -7.93 18.11 -1.28
CA ASP A 225 -6.46 18.00 -1.34
C ASP A 225 -5.92 17.02 -0.29
N LEU A 226 -6.56 15.85 -0.17
CA LEU A 226 -6.23 14.85 0.84
C LEU A 226 -4.99 14.04 0.41
N LEU A 227 -4.14 13.70 1.38
CA LEU A 227 -3.08 12.70 1.20
C LEU A 227 -3.54 11.31 1.64
N SER A 228 -4.49 11.25 2.57
CA SER A 228 -5.14 10.02 3.00
C SER A 228 -6.49 10.32 3.65
N VAL A 229 -7.36 9.30 3.71
CA VAL A 229 -8.68 9.38 4.35
C VAL A 229 -8.94 8.12 5.19
N PRO A 230 -9.45 8.24 6.42
CA PRO A 230 -9.78 7.09 7.24
C PRO A 230 -11.05 6.41 6.75
N VAL A 231 -10.99 5.09 6.69
CA VAL A 231 -12.15 4.21 6.49
C VAL A 231 -12.69 3.85 7.87
N ILE A 232 -13.99 4.08 8.10
CA ILE A 232 -14.65 3.83 9.38
C ILE A 232 -15.74 2.76 9.28
N ASP A 233 -15.90 1.98 10.34
CA ASP A 233 -17.05 1.09 10.51
C ASP A 233 -18.31 1.84 10.98
N ASP A 234 -19.46 1.15 11.06
CA ASP A 234 -20.73 1.71 11.53
C ASP A 234 -20.68 2.23 12.98
N SER A 235 -19.67 1.82 13.76
CA SER A 235 -19.43 2.28 15.13
C SER A 235 -18.41 3.41 15.22
N ASN A 236 -17.97 3.97 14.07
CA ASN A 236 -16.99 5.05 13.96
C ASN A 236 -15.58 4.67 14.43
N HIS A 237 -15.21 3.38 14.35
CA HIS A 237 -13.83 2.93 14.52
C HIS A 237 -13.08 3.01 13.20
N VAL A 238 -11.82 3.46 13.24
CA VAL A 238 -10.95 3.41 12.06
C VAL A 238 -10.55 1.97 11.81
N ILE A 239 -10.91 1.46 10.63
CA ILE A 239 -10.61 0.09 10.21
C ILE A 239 -9.49 0.02 9.18
N GLY A 240 -9.12 1.15 8.60
CA GLY A 240 -8.03 1.29 7.63
C GLY A 240 -7.95 2.74 7.13
N ILE A 241 -7.04 2.99 6.20
CA ILE A 241 -6.92 4.26 5.50
C ILE A 241 -6.77 3.99 4.02
N VAL A 242 -7.23 4.92 3.20
CA VAL A 242 -6.93 4.96 1.76
C VAL A 242 -5.94 6.09 1.53
N THR A 243 -4.91 5.87 0.71
CA THR A 243 -3.91 6.89 0.35
C THR A 243 -4.21 7.50 -1.01
N VAL A 244 -3.51 8.58 -1.37
CA VAL A 244 -3.75 9.27 -2.65
C VAL A 244 -3.16 8.49 -3.82
N ASP A 245 -2.08 7.77 -3.60
CA ASP A 245 -1.41 6.88 -4.54
C ASP A 245 -2.34 5.74 -4.96
N ASP A 246 -2.89 4.96 -4.02
CA ASP A 246 -3.83 3.86 -4.35
C ASP A 246 -5.05 4.35 -5.12
N VAL A 247 -5.53 5.56 -4.81
CA VAL A 247 -6.65 6.18 -5.52
C VAL A 247 -6.27 6.51 -6.96
N LEU A 248 -5.07 7.08 -7.18
CA LEU A 248 -4.58 7.39 -8.52
C LEU A 248 -4.39 6.13 -9.35
N ASP A 249 -3.82 5.08 -8.77
CA ASP A 249 -3.58 3.81 -9.45
C ASP A 249 -4.91 3.12 -9.80
N SER A 250 -5.88 3.11 -8.87
CA SER A 250 -7.22 2.56 -9.13
C SER A 250 -7.95 3.25 -10.30
N MET A 251 -7.68 4.54 -10.53
CA MET A 251 -8.26 5.28 -11.66
C MET A 251 -7.61 4.88 -12.98
N VAL A 252 -6.30 4.62 -12.98
CA VAL A 252 -5.57 4.16 -14.18
C VAL A 252 -6.04 2.76 -14.56
N ASP A 253 -6.21 1.88 -13.58
CA ASP A 253 -6.70 0.51 -13.79
C ASP A 253 -8.12 0.48 -14.34
N GLU A 254 -9.03 1.29 -13.79
CA GLU A 254 -10.39 1.41 -14.31
C GLU A 254 -10.40 1.89 -15.77
N MET A 255 -9.59 2.88 -16.11
CA MET A 255 -9.47 3.36 -17.48
C MET A 255 -8.99 2.26 -18.45
N ASN A 256 -8.06 1.41 -17.99
CA ASN A 256 -7.59 0.26 -18.77
C ASN A 256 -8.69 -0.79 -18.92
N GLU A 257 -9.36 -1.18 -17.83
CA GLU A 257 -10.48 -2.13 -17.86
C GLU A 257 -11.60 -1.69 -18.80
N ASP A 258 -12.00 -0.43 -18.72
CA ASP A 258 -13.03 0.14 -19.58
C ASP A 258 -12.59 0.09 -21.04
N ALA A 259 -11.34 0.44 -21.34
CA ALA A 259 -10.80 0.32 -22.70
C ALA A 259 -10.88 -1.12 -23.22
N TYR A 260 -10.58 -2.13 -22.39
CA TYR A 260 -10.75 -3.54 -22.74
C TYR A 260 -12.23 -3.90 -22.96
N LYS A 261 -13.14 -3.51 -22.05
CA LYS A 261 -14.59 -3.75 -22.18
C LYS A 261 -15.17 -3.12 -23.46
N PHE A 262 -14.69 -1.94 -23.85
CA PHE A 262 -15.10 -1.27 -25.10
C PHE A 262 -14.46 -1.88 -26.36
N GLY A 263 -13.27 -2.48 -26.25
CA GLY A 263 -12.59 -3.18 -27.35
C GLY A 263 -13.29 -4.48 -27.76
N ASP A 264 -13.78 -5.24 -26.78
CA ASP A 264 -14.48 -6.52 -26.99
C ASP A 264 -15.87 -6.39 -27.64
N TRP A 265 -16.49 -5.21 -27.59
CA TRP A 265 -17.77 -4.96 -28.30
C TRP A 265 -17.60 -4.85 -29.84
N LYS A 266 -16.37 -4.73 -30.34
CA LYS A 266 -16.09 -4.52 -31.78
C LYS A 266 -15.64 -5.77 -32.55
N LEU A 267 -15.76 -6.98 -31.98
CA LEU A 267 -15.43 -8.24 -32.66
C LEU A 267 -16.66 -9.14 -32.88
#